data_AF-A0A815Z6B5-F1
#
_entry.id   AF-A0A815Z6B5-F1
#
_cell.length_a   1.000
_cell.length_b   1.000
_cell.length_c   1.000
_cell.angle_alpha   90.00
_cell.angle_beta   90.00
_cell.angle_gamma   90.00
#
_symmetry.space_group_name_H-M   'P 1'
#
loop_
_entity.id
_entity.type
_entity.pdbx_description
1 polymer ?
#
loop_
_entity_poly.entity_id
_entity_poly.type
_entity_poly.pdbx_seq_one_letter_code
_entity_poly.pdbx_strand_id
1 'polypeptide(L)'
;MKQLEKISKDKDNSLTFEEFLEHVNMNEEEYIKMIRSEFKKAKVFLKRAPTGIRINVHNPMIMSLHKANMDIQFILDPYAYLAYCVSYINKSENGMSKLLREALNELKRGNNTDKERLRVLANKFLNSSEISAQEAVYHILSIPLSINSRSTIFINTNRPENRISIVKSDEILQKLDPDSKDIFVQGLIDMYVNRSDEMKNVCFADFTSLYNVTKRIAYNDGIAENSDDEEVIDNEIDEFNPLKMKNSKGWIKRRTKQKIIRFRNF
;
A
#
# COMPACT_ATOMS: atom_id res chain seq x y z
N MET A 1 -35.13 -15.08 3.79
CA MET A 1 -34.06 -14.20 4.32
C MET A 1 -34.55 -12.90 4.94
N LYS A 2 -35.18 -11.95 4.21
CA LYS A 2 -35.77 -10.74 4.83
C LYS A 2 -36.77 -11.04 5.96
N GLN A 3 -37.42 -12.21 5.93
CA GLN A 3 -38.30 -12.71 7.00
C GLN A 3 -37.53 -13.22 8.24
N LEU A 4 -36.35 -13.83 8.09
CA LEU A 4 -35.50 -14.31 9.20
C LEU A 4 -34.87 -13.13 9.96
N GLU A 5 -34.38 -12.12 9.24
CA GLU A 5 -33.91 -10.87 9.86
C GLU A 5 -35.03 -10.09 10.55
N LYS A 6 -36.27 -10.17 10.05
CA LYS A 6 -37.45 -9.56 10.69
C LYS A 6 -37.82 -10.26 11.99
N ILE A 7 -37.83 -11.59 12.01
CA ILE A 7 -38.13 -12.40 13.20
C ILE A 7 -37.09 -12.17 14.30
N SER A 8 -35.81 -12.02 13.95
CA SER A 8 -34.72 -11.69 14.89
C SER A 8 -34.79 -10.27 15.48
N LYS A 9 -35.46 -9.33 14.81
CA LYS A 9 -35.52 -7.92 15.22
C LYS A 9 -36.71 -7.60 16.13
N ASP A 10 -37.85 -8.27 15.94
CA ASP A 10 -39.14 -7.88 16.52
C ASP A 10 -39.74 -8.84 17.57
N LYS A 11 -39.19 -10.05 17.78
CA LYS A 11 -39.72 -10.99 18.78
C LYS A 11 -38.83 -11.09 20.01
N ASP A 12 -39.50 -11.31 21.14
CA ASP A 12 -38.91 -11.66 22.42
C ASP A 12 -37.83 -12.75 22.19
N ASN A 13 -36.56 -12.41 22.43
CA ASN A 13 -35.43 -13.32 22.22
C ASN A 13 -35.41 -14.46 23.26
N SER A 14 -36.50 -14.65 24.03
CA SER A 14 -36.69 -15.67 25.06
C SER A 14 -36.89 -17.09 24.51
N LEU A 15 -37.14 -17.23 23.20
CA LEU A 15 -37.34 -18.52 22.54
C LEU A 15 -36.10 -19.42 22.65
N THR A 16 -36.34 -20.72 22.80
CA THR A 16 -35.31 -21.75 22.64
C THR A 16 -34.93 -21.90 21.16
N PHE A 17 -33.82 -22.60 20.87
CA PHE A 17 -33.40 -22.81 19.49
C PHE A 17 -34.39 -23.72 18.73
N GLU A 18 -34.96 -24.69 19.43
CA GLU A 18 -35.97 -25.61 18.93
C GLU A 18 -37.27 -24.86 18.57
N GLU A 19 -37.76 -23.99 19.46
CA GLU A 19 -38.94 -23.15 19.20
C GLU A 19 -38.72 -22.17 18.05
N PHE A 20 -37.49 -21.69 17.87
CA PHE A 20 -37.10 -20.86 16.74
C PHE A 20 -37.15 -21.66 15.43
N LEU A 21 -36.62 -22.89 15.41
CA LEU A 21 -36.64 -23.77 14.25
C LEU A 21 -38.07 -24.14 13.83
N GLU A 22 -38.96 -24.41 14.79
CA GLU A 22 -40.39 -24.61 14.55
C GLU A 22 -41.04 -23.38 13.91
N HIS A 23 -40.73 -22.18 14.43
CA HIS A 23 -41.25 -20.93 13.89
C HIS A 23 -40.84 -20.65 12.44
N VAL A 24 -39.64 -21.08 12.05
CA VAL A 24 -39.13 -20.91 10.68
C VAL A 24 -39.44 -22.11 9.79
N ASN A 25 -40.08 -23.15 10.34
CA ASN A 25 -40.44 -24.40 9.68
C ASN A 25 -39.23 -25.05 8.98
N MET A 26 -38.12 -25.19 9.73
CA MET A 26 -36.88 -25.83 9.27
C MET A 26 -36.35 -26.76 10.36
N ASN A 27 -35.68 -27.83 9.96
CA ASN A 27 -34.85 -28.59 10.91
C ASN A 27 -33.43 -27.96 11.03
N GLU A 28 -32.65 -28.43 12.01
CA GLU A 28 -31.32 -27.87 12.29
C GLU A 28 -30.36 -28.03 11.10
N GLU A 29 -30.39 -29.16 10.39
CA GLU A 29 -29.51 -29.41 9.25
C GLU A 29 -29.82 -28.45 8.08
N GLU A 30 -31.09 -28.23 7.79
CA GLU A 30 -31.56 -27.28 6.77
C GLU A 30 -31.15 -25.85 7.13
N TYR A 31 -31.32 -25.47 8.39
CA TYR A 31 -30.88 -24.18 8.90
C TYR A 31 -29.37 -23.99 8.72
N ILE A 32 -28.55 -24.96 9.16
CA ILE A 32 -27.09 -24.90 9.00
C ILE A 32 -26.69 -24.84 7.52
N LYS A 33 -27.32 -25.66 6.66
CA LYS A 33 -27.03 -25.68 5.22
C LYS A 33 -27.36 -24.35 4.55
N MET A 34 -28.48 -23.74 4.92
CA MET A 34 -28.89 -22.43 4.42
C MET A 34 -27.90 -21.34 4.84
N ILE A 35 -27.52 -21.27 6.13
CA ILE A 35 -26.50 -20.35 6.62
C ILE A 35 -25.17 -20.55 5.88
N ARG A 36 -24.71 -21.80 5.70
CA ARG A 36 -23.45 -22.10 4.98
C ARG A 36 -23.45 -21.61 3.53
N SER A 37 -24.60 -21.61 2.87
CA SER A 37 -24.70 -21.16 1.47
C SER A 37 -24.42 -19.66 1.28
N GLU A 38 -24.47 -18.86 2.35
CA GLU A 38 -24.29 -17.41 2.28
C GLU A 38 -22.83 -16.96 2.36
N PHE A 39 -21.94 -17.82 2.89
CA PHE A 39 -20.57 -17.40 3.19
C PHE A 39 -19.61 -17.76 2.06
N LYS A 40 -19.00 -16.74 1.48
CA LYS A 40 -17.89 -16.88 0.51
C LYS A 40 -16.53 -17.12 1.17
N LYS A 41 -16.45 -16.96 2.50
CA LYS A 41 -15.22 -17.07 3.29
C LYS A 41 -15.51 -17.84 4.58
N ALA A 42 -14.48 -18.45 5.16
CA ALA A 42 -14.58 -19.08 6.46
C ALA A 42 -15.07 -18.05 7.50
N LYS A 43 -16.02 -18.47 8.34
CA LYS A 43 -16.57 -17.66 9.44
C LYS A 43 -16.81 -18.55 10.64
N VAL A 44 -16.39 -18.09 11.81
CA VAL A 44 -16.62 -18.79 13.08
C VAL A 44 -17.87 -18.23 13.74
N PHE A 45 -18.78 -19.13 14.10
CA PHE A 45 -19.95 -18.83 14.92
C PHE A 45 -19.77 -19.48 16.27
N LEU A 46 -19.86 -18.68 17.33
CA LEU A 46 -19.88 -19.22 18.68
C LEU A 46 -21.29 -19.70 19.02
N LYS A 47 -21.38 -20.84 19.70
CA LYS A 47 -22.65 -21.37 20.20
C LYS A 47 -23.27 -20.35 21.17
N ARG A 48 -24.53 -19.99 20.91
CA ARG A 48 -25.30 -19.01 21.70
C ARG A 48 -26.75 -19.46 21.77
N ALA A 49 -27.40 -19.16 22.88
CA ALA A 49 -28.86 -19.18 22.93
C ALA A 49 -29.43 -17.99 22.12
N PRO A 50 -30.66 -18.08 21.59
CA PRO A 50 -31.31 -16.96 20.90
C PRO A 50 -31.34 -15.67 21.75
N THR A 51 -31.48 -15.80 23.07
CA THR A 51 -31.37 -14.69 24.05
C THR A 51 -30.06 -13.91 23.98
N GLY A 52 -28.97 -14.58 23.61
CA GLY A 52 -27.61 -14.03 23.57
C GLY A 52 -27.21 -13.40 22.23
N ILE A 53 -28.15 -13.23 21.28
CA ILE A 53 -27.84 -12.72 19.94
C ILE A 53 -27.33 -11.27 19.95
N ARG A 54 -27.77 -10.46 20.93
CA ARG A 54 -27.37 -9.05 21.08
C ARG A 54 -26.16 -8.84 22.00
N ILE A 55 -25.59 -9.92 22.53
CA ILE A 55 -24.42 -9.84 23.41
C ILE A 55 -23.19 -9.95 22.51
N ASN A 56 -22.21 -9.05 22.61
CA ASN A 56 -20.97 -9.21 21.86
C ASN A 56 -20.16 -10.42 22.36
N VAL A 57 -19.27 -10.95 21.52
CA VAL A 57 -18.35 -12.01 21.96
C VAL A 57 -17.45 -11.43 23.04
N HIS A 58 -17.39 -12.10 24.19
CA HIS A 58 -16.58 -11.68 25.32
C HIS A 58 -15.90 -12.88 25.97
N ASN A 59 -14.81 -12.61 26.69
CA ASN A 59 -14.17 -13.59 27.55
C ASN A 59 -14.68 -13.39 29.00
N PRO A 60 -15.32 -14.38 29.63
CA PRO A 60 -15.89 -14.21 30.97
C PRO A 60 -14.85 -13.81 32.04
N MET A 61 -13.64 -14.34 31.96
CA MET A 61 -12.56 -14.02 32.88
C MET A 61 -12.09 -12.57 32.69
N ILE A 62 -11.87 -12.13 31.45
CA ILE A 62 -11.54 -10.72 31.16
C ILE A 62 -12.69 -9.80 31.60
N MET A 63 -13.95 -10.19 31.39
CA MET A 63 -15.11 -9.40 31.83
C MET A 63 -15.10 -9.20 33.35
N SER A 64 -14.80 -10.24 34.12
CA SER A 64 -14.74 -10.14 35.58
C SER A 64 -13.65 -9.19 36.08
N LEU A 65 -12.55 -9.08 35.35
CA LEU A 65 -11.39 -8.26 35.72
C LEU A 65 -11.52 -6.81 35.24
N HIS A 66 -11.92 -6.59 33.98
CA HIS A 66 -11.87 -5.28 33.32
C HIS A 66 -13.23 -4.60 33.17
N LYS A 67 -14.35 -5.34 33.33
CA LYS A 67 -15.75 -4.84 33.29
C LYS A 67 -16.06 -3.86 32.15
N ALA A 68 -15.43 -4.05 30.99
CA ALA A 68 -15.58 -3.21 29.81
C ALA A 68 -16.27 -3.97 28.68
N ASN A 69 -16.90 -3.25 27.75
CA ASN A 69 -17.46 -3.86 26.54
C ASN A 69 -16.35 -4.52 25.72
N MET A 70 -16.62 -5.74 25.23
CA MET A 70 -15.68 -6.53 24.45
C MET A 70 -16.33 -6.94 23.13
N ASP A 71 -15.52 -7.03 22.08
CA ASP A 71 -15.91 -7.59 20.78
C ASP A 71 -14.73 -8.43 20.25
N ILE A 72 -14.66 -9.68 20.73
CA ILE A 72 -13.54 -10.59 20.45
C ILE A 72 -13.88 -11.44 19.23
N GLN A 73 -13.01 -11.45 18.23
CA GLN A 73 -13.21 -12.22 17.00
C GLN A 73 -11.98 -13.07 16.68
N PHE A 74 -12.20 -14.25 16.09
CA PHE A 74 -11.10 -15.10 15.62
C PHE A 74 -10.48 -14.52 14.35
N ILE A 75 -9.16 -14.56 14.28
CA ILE A 75 -8.43 -14.20 13.08
C ILE A 75 -8.40 -15.42 12.16
N LEU A 76 -9.16 -15.35 11.07
CA LEU A 76 -9.22 -16.41 10.06
C LEU A 76 -8.37 -16.10 8.81
N ASP A 77 -7.98 -14.83 8.66
CA ASP A 77 -7.16 -14.33 7.57
C ASP A 77 -6.22 -13.25 8.13
N PRO A 78 -4.89 -13.49 8.15
CA PRO A 78 -3.93 -12.52 8.69
C PRO A 78 -3.92 -11.21 7.91
N TYR A 79 -4.20 -11.22 6.61
CA TYR A 79 -4.26 -10.00 5.80
C TYR A 79 -5.50 -9.16 6.13
N ALA A 80 -6.65 -9.82 6.34
CA ALA A 80 -7.86 -9.12 6.77
C ALA A 80 -7.67 -8.48 8.16
N TYR A 81 -6.98 -9.17 9.07
CA TYR A 81 -6.60 -8.61 10.37
C TYR A 81 -5.68 -7.40 10.23
N LEU A 82 -4.61 -7.49 9.43
CA LEU A 82 -3.71 -6.35 9.19
C LEU A 82 -4.46 -5.15 8.58
N ALA A 83 -5.33 -5.39 7.60
CA ALA A 83 -6.15 -4.34 7.01
C ALA A 83 -7.08 -3.68 8.04
N TYR A 84 -7.64 -4.48 8.96
CA TYR A 84 -8.44 -3.96 10.07
C TYR A 84 -7.62 -3.09 11.02
N CYS A 85 -6.44 -3.55 11.47
CA CYS A 85 -5.54 -2.76 12.31
C CYS A 85 -5.18 -1.43 11.67
N VAL A 86 -4.76 -1.44 10.40
CA VAL A 86 -4.45 -0.21 9.64
C VAL A 86 -5.66 0.72 9.58
N SER A 87 -6.84 0.18 9.29
CA SER A 87 -8.08 0.98 9.25
C SER A 87 -8.41 1.62 10.60
N TYR A 88 -8.10 0.94 11.69
CA TYR A 88 -8.35 1.43 13.04
C TYR A 88 -7.34 2.50 13.47
N ILE A 89 -6.05 2.30 13.16
CA ILE A 89 -5.00 3.30 13.39
C ILE A 89 -5.35 4.58 12.62
N ASN A 90 -5.77 4.45 11.37
CA ASN A 90 -6.12 5.58 10.52
C ASN A 90 -7.53 6.13 10.78
N LYS A 91 -8.22 5.68 11.85
CA LYS A 91 -9.62 6.04 12.08
C LYS A 91 -9.81 7.53 12.38
N SER A 92 -8.86 8.14 13.09
CA SER A 92 -8.81 9.59 13.35
C SER A 92 -8.62 10.38 12.04
N GLU A 93 -7.93 9.80 11.07
CA GLU A 93 -7.56 10.46 9.80
C GLU A 93 -8.63 10.33 8.70
N ASN A 94 -9.74 9.65 8.96
CA ASN A 94 -10.80 9.40 7.96
C ASN A 94 -11.36 10.68 7.31
N GLY A 95 -11.30 11.83 8.01
CA GLY A 95 -11.71 13.14 7.48
C GLY A 95 -10.71 13.79 6.52
N MET A 96 -9.43 13.42 6.62
CA MET A 96 -8.33 14.04 5.86
C MET A 96 -8.51 13.84 4.35
N SER A 97 -8.93 12.64 3.94
CA SER A 97 -9.16 12.33 2.52
C SER A 97 -10.21 13.24 1.88
N LYS A 98 -11.27 13.59 2.62
CA LYS A 98 -12.31 14.49 2.12
C LYS A 98 -11.77 15.92 1.98
N LEU A 99 -11.08 16.39 3.01
CA LEU A 99 -10.49 17.73 3.07
C LEU A 99 -9.44 17.96 1.97
N LEU A 100 -8.58 16.97 1.70
CA LEU A 100 -7.61 17.04 0.60
C LEU A 100 -8.28 17.03 -0.78
N ARG A 101 -9.38 16.26 -0.96
CA ARG A 101 -10.15 16.26 -2.22
C ARG A 101 -10.83 17.60 -2.48
N GLU A 102 -11.37 18.23 -1.44
CA GLU A 102 -11.98 19.56 -1.54
C GLU A 102 -10.93 20.61 -1.94
N ALA A 103 -9.77 20.62 -1.26
CA ALA A 103 -8.65 21.50 -1.63
C ALA A 103 -8.18 21.25 -3.07
N LEU A 104 -8.08 19.99 -3.51
CA LEU A 104 -7.75 19.65 -4.90
C LEU A 104 -8.79 20.20 -5.89
N ASN A 105 -10.08 20.10 -5.58
CA ASN A 105 -11.14 20.58 -6.46
C ASN A 105 -11.15 22.11 -6.57
N GLU A 106 -10.82 22.83 -5.50
CA GLU A 106 -10.63 24.29 -5.51
C GLU A 106 -9.41 24.67 -6.36
N LEU A 107 -8.29 23.99 -6.16
CA LEU A 107 -7.04 24.22 -6.89
C LEU A 107 -7.15 23.95 -8.39
N LYS A 108 -8.03 23.04 -8.81
CA LYS A 108 -8.34 22.76 -10.23
C LYS A 108 -9.08 23.89 -10.93
N ARG A 109 -9.79 24.75 -10.18
CA ARG A 109 -10.52 25.90 -10.74
C ARG A 109 -9.62 27.09 -11.04
N GLY A 110 -8.39 27.10 -10.51
CA GLY A 110 -7.40 28.16 -10.74
C GLY A 110 -6.25 27.73 -11.65
N ASN A 111 -5.53 28.72 -12.18
CA ASN A 111 -4.31 28.54 -12.98
C ASN A 111 -3.05 28.43 -12.11
N ASN A 112 -3.08 27.58 -11.08
CA ASN A 112 -1.90 27.31 -10.24
C ASN A 112 -0.98 26.31 -10.94
N THR A 113 0.33 26.50 -10.80
CA THR A 113 1.34 25.51 -11.18
C THR A 113 1.24 24.27 -10.30
N ASP A 114 1.72 23.11 -10.77
CA ASP A 114 1.68 21.87 -9.98
C ASP A 114 2.49 21.97 -8.67
N LYS A 115 3.56 22.77 -8.67
CA LYS A 115 4.35 23.08 -7.46
C LYS A 115 3.52 23.82 -6.42
N GLU A 116 2.77 24.84 -6.85
CA GLU A 116 1.89 25.60 -5.95
C GLU A 116 0.76 24.73 -5.43
N ARG A 117 0.14 23.92 -6.31
CA ARG A 117 -0.89 22.96 -5.91
C ARG A 117 -0.38 22.00 -4.84
N LEU A 118 0.81 21.44 -5.03
CA LEU A 118 1.43 20.54 -4.07
C LEU A 118 1.71 21.25 -2.74
N ARG A 119 2.22 22.48 -2.77
CA ARG A 119 2.49 23.28 -1.56
C ARG A 119 1.21 23.56 -0.77
N VAL A 120 0.13 23.94 -1.44
CA VAL A 120 -1.17 24.19 -0.78
C VAL A 120 -1.69 22.90 -0.16
N LEU A 121 -1.63 21.77 -0.86
CA LEU A 121 -2.06 20.48 -0.32
C LEU A 121 -1.22 20.03 0.87
N ALA A 122 0.11 20.15 0.77
CA ALA A 122 1.02 19.82 1.86
C ALA A 122 0.75 20.68 3.10
N ASN A 123 0.58 21.99 2.94
CA ASN A 123 0.22 22.89 4.03
C ASN A 123 -1.14 22.53 4.62
N LYS A 124 -2.13 22.22 3.78
CA LYS A 124 -3.46 21.86 4.25
C LYS A 124 -3.44 20.54 5.03
N PHE A 125 -2.68 19.54 4.57
CA PHE A 125 -2.42 18.30 5.29
C PHE A 125 -1.79 18.57 6.65
N LEU A 126 -0.62 19.21 6.68
CA LEU A 126 0.12 19.46 7.93
C LEU A 126 -0.69 20.24 8.98
N ASN A 127 -1.50 21.22 8.55
CA ASN A 127 -2.32 22.02 9.47
C ASN A 127 -3.61 21.32 9.94
N SER A 128 -4.00 20.22 9.31
CA SER A 128 -5.19 19.45 9.71
C SER A 128 -4.87 18.07 10.29
N SER A 129 -3.62 17.61 10.18
CA SER A 129 -3.16 16.41 10.85
C SER A 129 -2.93 16.67 12.33
N GLU A 130 -3.51 15.82 13.16
CA GLU A 130 -3.17 15.74 14.58
C GLU A 130 -1.93 14.85 14.73
N ILE A 131 -0.81 15.44 15.15
CA ILE A 131 0.45 14.73 15.35
C ILE A 131 0.94 14.90 16.78
N SER A 132 1.64 13.89 17.29
CA SER A 132 2.32 13.96 18.58
C SER A 132 3.49 14.95 18.56
N ALA A 133 3.94 15.38 19.73
CA ALA A 133 5.10 16.26 19.84
C ALA A 133 6.37 15.63 19.22
N GLN A 134 6.52 14.31 19.33
CA GLN A 134 7.62 13.55 18.77
C GLN A 134 7.59 13.58 17.23
N GLU A 135 6.43 13.33 16.62
CA GLU A 135 6.25 13.39 15.17
C GLU A 135 6.48 14.80 14.63
N ALA A 136 6.07 15.84 15.37
CA ALA A 136 6.34 17.23 15.01
C ALA A 136 7.85 17.54 14.97
N VAL A 137 8.63 17.03 15.94
CA VAL A 137 10.09 17.15 15.94
C VAL A 137 10.69 16.44 14.71
N TYR A 138 10.21 15.25 14.36
CA TYR A 138 10.65 14.54 13.16
C TYR A 138 10.39 15.35 11.89
N HIS A 139 9.21 15.96 11.76
CA HIS A 139 8.90 16.83 10.64
C HIS A 139 9.82 18.07 10.57
N ILE A 140 10.04 18.76 11.71
CA ILE A 140 10.89 19.97 11.77
C ILE A 140 12.33 19.65 11.40
N LEU A 141 12.85 18.52 11.89
CA LEU A 141 14.22 18.08 11.64
C LEU A 141 14.37 17.33 10.30
N SER A 142 13.31 17.18 9.53
CA SER A 142 13.29 16.40 8.28
C SER A 142 13.78 14.96 8.47
N ILE A 143 13.48 14.37 9.63
CA ILE A 143 13.80 12.97 9.93
C ILE A 143 12.69 12.09 9.35
N PRO A 144 13.02 10.97 8.68
CA PRO A 144 12.03 10.04 8.17
C PRO A 144 11.13 9.47 9.28
N LEU A 145 9.81 9.57 9.11
CA LEU A 145 8.81 8.99 10.04
C LEU A 145 8.69 7.46 9.91
N SER A 146 9.12 6.91 8.79
CA SER A 146 9.08 5.47 8.53
C SER A 146 10.32 5.06 7.75
N ILE A 147 10.87 3.90 8.10
CA ILE A 147 11.95 3.26 7.37
C ILE A 147 11.41 1.93 6.87
N ASN A 148 11.68 1.62 5.60
CA ASN A 148 11.27 0.36 4.98
C ASN A 148 12.49 -0.54 4.82
N SER A 149 12.27 -1.86 4.86
CA SER A 149 13.32 -2.85 4.61
C SER A 149 13.56 -3.11 3.12
N ARG A 150 12.65 -2.65 2.26
CA ARG A 150 12.71 -2.79 0.81
C ARG A 150 12.23 -1.52 0.11
N SER A 151 13.04 -1.05 -0.82
CA SER A 151 12.72 0.14 -1.61
C SER A 151 11.57 -0.18 -2.56
N THR A 152 10.79 0.84 -2.88
CA THR A 152 9.65 0.72 -3.78
C THR A 152 9.95 1.39 -5.10
N ILE A 153 9.57 0.79 -6.23
CA ILE A 153 9.71 1.38 -7.56
C ILE A 153 8.36 1.42 -8.26
N PHE A 154 8.01 2.58 -8.81
CA PHE A 154 6.80 2.72 -9.63
C PHE A 154 7.11 2.47 -11.09
N ILE A 155 6.39 1.52 -11.70
CA ILE A 155 6.44 1.23 -13.13
C ILE A 155 5.21 1.87 -13.80
N ASN A 156 5.46 2.82 -14.69
CA ASN A 156 4.40 3.43 -15.47
C ASN A 156 3.93 2.49 -16.59
N THR A 157 2.80 1.82 -16.35
CA THR A 157 2.16 0.88 -17.28
C THR A 157 1.20 1.55 -18.27
N ASN A 158 1.09 2.88 -18.29
CA ASN A 158 0.27 3.60 -19.27
C ASN A 158 0.71 3.29 -20.72
N ARG A 159 -0.23 3.47 -21.66
CA ARG A 159 0.09 3.46 -23.10
C ARG A 159 1.14 4.52 -23.43
N PRO A 160 2.05 4.31 -24.41
CA PRO A 160 3.16 5.21 -24.72
C PRO A 160 2.76 6.68 -24.84
N GLU A 161 1.63 6.97 -25.48
CA GLU A 161 1.07 8.31 -25.70
C GLU A 161 0.65 9.02 -24.40
N ASN A 162 0.42 8.26 -23.32
CA ASN A 162 -0.03 8.76 -22.02
C ASN A 162 1.08 8.68 -20.95
N ARG A 163 2.32 8.39 -21.34
CA ARG A 163 3.45 8.36 -20.41
C ARG A 163 4.01 9.77 -20.24
N ILE A 164 4.14 10.18 -18.99
CA ILE A 164 4.75 11.45 -18.62
C ILE A 164 6.27 11.28 -18.68
N SER A 165 6.96 12.20 -19.35
CA SER A 165 8.42 12.27 -19.42
C SER A 165 8.89 13.54 -18.70
N ILE A 166 10.05 13.44 -18.04
CA ILE A 166 10.65 14.58 -17.35
C ILE A 166 11.58 15.29 -18.32
N VAL A 167 11.42 16.59 -18.50
CA VAL A 167 12.31 17.40 -19.32
C VAL A 167 13.64 17.61 -18.57
N LYS A 168 14.75 17.64 -19.31
CA LYS A 168 16.08 17.96 -18.75
C LYS A 168 16.08 19.38 -18.17
N SER A 169 16.99 19.66 -17.24
CA SER A 169 17.11 21.01 -16.66
C SER A 169 17.48 22.03 -17.73
N ASP A 170 17.09 23.29 -17.50
CA ASP A 170 17.40 24.41 -18.42
C ASP A 170 18.90 24.51 -18.72
N GLU A 171 19.75 24.29 -17.73
CA GLU A 171 21.21 24.26 -17.90
C GLU A 171 21.69 23.19 -18.88
N ILE A 172 21.05 22.02 -18.90
CA ILE A 172 21.39 20.94 -19.83
C ILE A 172 20.82 21.28 -21.21
N LEU A 173 19.58 21.78 -21.28
CA LEU A 173 18.92 22.14 -22.53
C LEU A 173 19.69 23.24 -23.28
N GLN A 174 20.17 24.27 -22.58
CA GLN A 174 20.97 25.35 -23.18
C GLN A 174 22.30 24.87 -23.77
N LYS A 175 22.83 23.74 -23.28
CA LYS A 175 24.07 23.13 -23.77
C LYS A 175 23.82 22.11 -24.89
N LEU A 176 22.56 21.77 -25.17
CA LEU A 176 22.22 20.90 -26.28
C LEU A 176 22.32 21.67 -27.60
N ASP A 177 22.59 20.91 -28.66
CA ASP A 177 22.47 21.41 -30.02
C ASP A 177 21.03 21.92 -30.26
N PRO A 178 20.83 23.06 -30.95
CA PRO A 178 19.50 23.61 -31.23
C PRO A 178 18.53 22.65 -31.91
N ASP A 179 19.03 21.69 -32.71
CA ASP A 179 18.22 20.70 -33.43
C ASP A 179 18.09 19.36 -32.66
N SER A 180 18.63 19.28 -31.44
CA SER A 180 18.57 18.08 -30.60
C SER A 180 17.16 17.79 -30.12
N LYS A 181 16.67 16.57 -30.40
CA LYS A 181 15.40 16.04 -29.90
C LYS A 181 15.52 15.33 -28.55
N ASP A 182 16.73 15.21 -28.00
CA ASP A 182 17.01 14.54 -26.72
C ASP A 182 16.76 15.49 -25.55
N ILE A 183 15.52 15.95 -25.40
CA ILE A 183 15.11 16.93 -24.38
C ILE A 183 14.62 16.29 -23.07
N PHE A 184 14.42 14.96 -23.06
CA PHE A 184 13.88 14.23 -21.90
C PHE A 184 14.96 13.49 -21.12
N VAL A 185 14.76 13.36 -19.81
CA VAL A 185 15.54 12.50 -18.94
C VAL A 185 15.20 11.04 -19.23
N GLN A 186 16.22 10.17 -19.31
CA GLN A 186 16.02 8.74 -19.54
C GLN A 186 15.22 8.11 -18.41
N GLY A 187 14.11 7.45 -18.77
CA GLY A 187 13.26 6.72 -17.85
C GLY A 187 13.64 5.23 -17.72
N LEU A 188 12.90 4.51 -16.88
CA LEU A 188 13.08 3.06 -16.67
C LEU A 188 12.99 2.26 -17.97
N ILE A 189 12.09 2.66 -18.86
CA ILE A 189 11.86 1.98 -20.15
C ILE A 189 13.06 2.19 -21.08
N ASP A 190 13.57 3.42 -21.18
CA ASP A 190 14.75 3.72 -21.99
C ASP A 190 15.97 2.93 -21.49
N MET A 191 16.11 2.82 -20.17
CA MET A 191 17.16 2.01 -19.56
C MET A 191 17.00 0.52 -19.90
N TYR A 192 15.78 -0.01 -19.85
CA TYR A 192 15.51 -1.40 -20.20
C TYR A 192 15.74 -1.72 -21.68
N VAL A 193 15.38 -0.80 -22.58
CA VAL A 193 15.66 -0.95 -24.03
C VAL A 193 17.16 -0.99 -24.30
N ASN A 194 17.94 -0.21 -23.53
CA ASN A 194 19.39 -0.14 -23.63
C ASN A 194 20.14 -1.12 -22.72
N ARG A 195 19.45 -2.10 -22.10
CA ARG A 195 20.10 -3.13 -21.27
C ARG A 195 21.08 -3.98 -22.06
N SER A 196 22.08 -4.57 -21.40
CA SER A 196 23.06 -5.47 -22.04
C SER A 196 22.38 -6.60 -22.82
N ASP A 197 22.98 -7.03 -23.93
CA ASP A 197 22.52 -8.18 -24.72
C ASP A 197 22.58 -9.50 -23.96
N GLU A 198 23.33 -9.55 -22.86
CA GLU A 198 23.38 -10.69 -21.94
C GLU A 198 22.08 -10.83 -21.14
N MET A 199 21.27 -9.77 -21.02
CA MET A 199 20.03 -9.74 -20.27
C MET A 199 18.77 -10.01 -21.13
N LYS A 200 18.91 -10.85 -22.18
CA LYS A 200 17.78 -11.22 -23.06
C LYS A 200 16.64 -11.91 -22.31
N ASN A 201 16.97 -12.71 -21.30
CA ASN A 201 16.01 -13.48 -20.51
C ASN A 201 15.41 -12.70 -19.33
N VAL A 202 15.84 -11.45 -19.11
CA VAL A 202 15.33 -10.61 -18.01
C VAL A 202 14.18 -9.76 -18.52
N CYS A 203 13.00 -9.93 -17.94
CA CYS A 203 11.84 -9.11 -18.30
C CYS A 203 11.93 -7.70 -17.67
N PHE A 204 11.04 -6.79 -18.07
CA PHE A 204 11.08 -5.39 -17.59
C PHE A 204 10.81 -5.27 -16.08
N ALA A 205 9.90 -6.08 -15.53
CA ALA A 205 9.61 -6.10 -14.10
C ALA A 205 10.82 -6.59 -13.29
N ASP A 206 11.48 -7.65 -13.75
CA ASP A 206 12.69 -8.18 -13.12
C ASP A 206 13.83 -7.18 -13.21
N PHE A 207 14.03 -6.56 -14.38
CA PHE A 207 15.05 -5.55 -14.58
C PHE A 207 14.91 -4.39 -13.58
N THR A 208 13.70 -3.84 -13.46
CA THR A 208 13.44 -2.67 -12.60
C THR A 208 13.45 -2.98 -11.11
N SER A 209 13.16 -4.23 -10.72
CA SER A 209 13.10 -4.64 -9.32
C SER A 209 14.42 -5.22 -8.79
N LEU A 210 15.19 -5.91 -9.63
CA LEU A 210 16.41 -6.61 -9.23
C LEU A 210 17.70 -5.88 -9.61
N TYR A 211 17.65 -4.82 -10.42
CA TYR A 211 18.84 -4.14 -10.89
C TYR A 211 18.78 -2.63 -10.69
N ASN A 212 19.95 -2.03 -10.47
CA ASN A 212 20.17 -0.58 -10.49
C ASN A 212 21.04 -0.23 -11.71
N VAL A 213 20.81 0.96 -12.27
CA VAL A 213 21.63 1.53 -13.34
C VAL A 213 22.40 2.71 -12.79
N THR A 214 23.73 2.70 -12.95
CA THR A 214 24.62 3.78 -12.50
C THR A 214 25.42 4.34 -13.67
N LYS A 215 25.64 5.66 -13.69
CA LYS A 215 26.47 6.30 -14.74
C LYS A 215 27.97 6.00 -14.60
N ARG A 216 28.40 5.63 -13.39
CA ARG A 216 29.79 5.29 -13.06
C ARG A 216 29.87 3.82 -12.64
N ILE A 217 31.03 3.20 -12.85
CA ILE A 217 31.36 1.91 -12.25
C ILE A 217 31.57 2.20 -10.77
N ALA A 218 30.56 1.91 -9.94
CA ALA A 218 30.67 2.09 -8.50
C ALA A 218 31.51 0.95 -7.92
N TYR A 219 32.83 1.10 -7.94
CA TYR A 219 33.71 0.47 -6.96
C TYR A 219 33.67 1.38 -5.73
N ASN A 220 32.76 1.13 -4.78
CA ASN A 220 32.69 1.80 -3.47
C ASN A 220 32.44 3.32 -3.45
N ASP A 221 31.47 3.86 -4.19
CA ASP A 221 30.93 5.18 -3.84
C ASP A 221 29.68 4.98 -3.00
N GLY A 222 29.83 5.28 -1.71
CA GLY A 222 28.75 5.29 -0.74
C GLY A 222 27.63 6.26 -1.15
N ILE A 223 26.43 5.94 -0.67
CA ILE A 223 25.22 6.74 -0.81
C ILE A 223 24.65 6.75 -2.24
N ALA A 224 24.04 5.64 -2.63
CA ALA A 224 22.85 5.75 -3.46
C ALA A 224 21.70 6.24 -2.56
N GLU A 225 21.31 7.51 -2.70
CA GLU A 225 20.09 8.03 -2.04
C GLU A 225 18.91 7.08 -2.36
N ASN A 226 18.30 6.51 -1.31
CA ASN A 226 17.26 5.46 -1.37
C ASN A 226 17.75 4.03 -1.67
N SER A 227 18.93 3.66 -1.17
CA SER A 227 19.40 2.27 -1.15
C SER A 227 19.13 1.61 0.19
N ASP A 228 18.10 0.76 0.26
CA ASP A 228 17.90 -0.21 1.36
C ASP A 228 18.88 -1.40 1.28
N ASP A 229 19.79 -1.38 0.32
CA ASP A 229 20.93 -2.29 0.32
C ASP A 229 21.85 -1.76 1.44
N GLU A 230 21.74 -2.36 2.62
CA GLU A 230 22.74 -2.22 3.68
C GLU A 230 24.12 -2.48 3.06
N GLU A 231 25.12 -1.67 3.41
CA GLU A 231 26.52 -2.04 3.18
C GLU A 231 26.80 -3.28 4.04
N VAL A 232 26.43 -4.44 3.51
CA VAL A 232 27.00 -5.69 3.97
C VAL A 232 28.45 -5.62 3.49
N ILE A 233 29.35 -5.28 4.42
CA ILE A 233 30.77 -5.62 4.30
C ILE A 233 30.83 -7.14 4.43
N ASP A 234 30.28 -7.85 3.46
CA ASP A 234 30.55 -9.27 3.29
C ASP A 234 31.84 -9.31 2.47
N ASN A 235 32.90 -9.76 3.13
CA ASN A 235 34.21 -10.01 2.52
C ASN A 235 34.18 -11.22 1.56
N GLU A 236 33.01 -11.62 1.07
CA GLU A 236 32.88 -12.55 -0.04
C GLU A 236 32.79 -11.74 -1.33
N ILE A 237 33.96 -11.63 -1.98
CA ILE A 237 34.12 -11.13 -3.33
C ILE A 237 33.38 -12.11 -4.25
N ASP A 238 32.06 -11.98 -4.34
CA ASP A 238 31.33 -12.50 -5.48
C ASP A 238 31.74 -11.60 -6.65
N GLU A 239 32.50 -12.18 -7.57
CA GLU A 239 33.16 -11.54 -8.72
C GLU A 239 32.11 -11.02 -9.72
N PHE A 240 31.30 -10.05 -9.31
CA PHE A 240 30.17 -9.56 -10.10
C PHE A 240 30.60 -8.38 -10.94
N ASN A 241 31.08 -8.68 -12.15
CA ASN A 241 31.37 -7.67 -13.16
C ASN A 241 30.07 -6.93 -13.55
N PRO A 242 29.99 -5.61 -13.33
CA PRO A 242 28.83 -4.84 -13.72
C PRO A 242 28.65 -4.88 -15.25
N LEU A 243 27.41 -5.12 -15.70
CA LEU A 243 27.11 -5.22 -17.14
C LEU A 243 27.02 -3.82 -17.75
N LYS A 244 27.70 -3.60 -18.88
CA LYS A 244 27.64 -2.32 -19.58
C LYS A 244 26.33 -2.18 -20.38
N MET A 245 25.71 -1.01 -20.33
CA MET A 245 24.56 -0.71 -21.19
C MET A 245 24.97 -0.57 -22.67
N LYS A 246 24.05 -0.88 -23.60
CA LYS A 246 24.29 -0.81 -25.05
C LYS A 246 24.72 0.57 -25.52
N ASN A 247 24.12 1.62 -24.96
CA ASN A 247 24.44 3.00 -25.27
C ASN A 247 25.75 3.50 -24.62
N SER A 248 26.44 2.65 -23.85
CA SER A 248 27.63 2.99 -23.07
C SER A 248 27.45 4.15 -22.07
N LYS A 249 26.19 4.51 -21.73
CA LYS A 249 25.87 5.62 -20.80
C LYS A 249 25.72 5.17 -19.34
N GLY A 250 25.95 3.90 -19.04
CA GLY A 250 25.87 3.38 -17.68
C GLY A 250 26.18 1.90 -17.56
N TRP A 251 26.11 1.45 -16.31
CA TRP A 251 26.42 0.12 -15.83
C TRP A 251 25.23 -0.43 -15.05
N ILE A 252 25.00 -1.73 -15.16
CA ILE A 252 23.89 -2.44 -14.55
C ILE A 252 24.46 -3.30 -13.43
N LYS A 253 23.99 -3.07 -12.20
CA LYS A 253 24.36 -3.83 -11.01
C LYS A 253 23.13 -4.50 -10.43
N ARG A 254 23.26 -5.79 -10.07
CA ARG A 254 22.19 -6.52 -9.39
C ARG A 254 22.10 -6.09 -7.92
N ARG A 255 20.89 -5.98 -7.40
CA ARG A 255 20.60 -5.66 -5.99
C ARG A 255 20.63 -6.92 -5.13
N THR A 256 20.93 -6.73 -3.85
CA THR A 256 20.78 -7.78 -2.83
C THR A 256 19.31 -7.96 -2.43
N LYS A 257 18.58 -6.85 -2.24
CA LYS A 257 17.14 -6.84 -1.93
C LYS A 257 16.32 -6.37 -3.14
N GLN A 258 15.34 -7.18 -3.54
CA GLN A 258 14.41 -6.86 -4.63
C GLN A 258 13.47 -5.71 -4.22
N LYS A 259 13.29 -4.73 -5.11
CA LYS A 259 12.33 -3.64 -4.92
C LYS A 259 10.90 -4.13 -5.00
N ILE A 260 10.03 -3.53 -4.20
CA ILE A 260 8.58 -3.73 -4.31
C ILE A 260 8.09 -2.93 -5.52
N ILE A 261 7.52 -3.62 -6.51
CA ILE A 261 6.95 -2.97 -7.69
C ILE A 261 5.57 -2.40 -7.34
N ARG A 262 5.37 -1.12 -7.68
CA ARG A 262 4.06 -0.47 -7.74
C ARG A 262 3.74 -0.15 -9.18
N PHE A 263 2.49 -0.30 -9.56
CA PHE A 263 2.01 0.01 -10.90
C PHE A 263 0.57 0.49 -10.82
N ARG A 264 0.08 1.09 -11.90
CA ARG A 264 -1.31 1.50 -12.00
C ARG A 264 -2.19 0.27 -12.24
N ASN A 265 -3.17 0.03 -11.35
CA ASN A 265 -4.23 -0.93 -11.60
C ASN A 265 -5.19 -0.33 -12.65
N PHE A 266 -5.47 -1.08 -13.72
CA PHE A 266 -6.42 -0.71 -14.76
C PHE A 266 -7.85 -1.10 -14.38
#